data_AF-A0A959XX42-F1
#
_entry.id   AF-A0A959XX42-F1
#
_cell.length_a   1.000
_cell.length_b   1.000
_cell.length_c   1.000
_cell.angle_alpha   90.00
_cell.angle_beta   90.00
_cell.angle_gamma   90.00
#
_symmetry.space_group_name_H-M   'P 1'
#
loop_
_entity.id
_entity.type
_entity.pdbx_description
1 polymer ?
#
loop_
_entity_poly.entity_id
_entity_poly.type
_entity_poly.pdbx_seq_one_letter_code
_entity_poly.pdbx_strand_id
1 'polypeptide(L)'
;MRTFTSKAASYAFMALMLVGGLSACKSKKKAAEAAKPPSGETEVKVLCSGPEFFTDEKNFRANNLGESMDQATAKKKALSNARADMASAINTQVKAVIDNYVNSREMNNKEEVAERYESLAREVVDQKLTGTRTICEKMMKVEASGNYKCYVAIELSAQDLLAAYNE
;
A
#
# COMPACT_ATOMS: atom_id res chain seq x y z
N MET A 1 -70.26 45.35 -10.28
CA MET A 1 -69.27 46.43 -10.55
C MET A 1 -67.97 46.01 -9.87
N ARG A 2 -66.87 45.97 -10.62
CA ARG A 2 -65.51 45.61 -10.18
C ARG A 2 -65.13 46.39 -8.91
N THR A 3 -64.31 45.83 -8.01
CA THR A 3 -62.87 46.17 -7.90
C THR A 3 -62.19 45.65 -6.62
N PHE A 4 -61.02 45.02 -6.84
CA PHE A 4 -59.79 45.04 -6.04
C PHE A 4 -59.69 44.21 -4.75
N THR A 5 -59.16 43.01 -4.98
CA THR A 5 -58.50 42.05 -4.08
C THR A 5 -57.44 42.66 -3.16
N SER A 6 -57.66 42.60 -1.84
CA SER A 6 -56.66 42.85 -0.78
C SER A 6 -55.84 41.59 -0.44
N LYS A 7 -55.33 40.87 -1.45
CA LYS A 7 -54.47 39.70 -1.21
C LYS A 7 -52.98 40.04 -1.16
N ALA A 8 -52.60 41.29 -1.42
CA ALA A 8 -51.19 41.70 -1.46
C ALA A 8 -50.51 41.80 -0.08
N ALA A 9 -51.28 41.94 1.01
CA ALA A 9 -50.71 42.18 2.35
C ALA A 9 -50.43 40.89 3.16
N SER A 10 -51.08 39.76 2.85
CA SER A 10 -50.89 38.50 3.59
C SER A 10 -49.82 37.57 3.01
N TYR A 11 -49.40 37.77 1.75
CA TYR A 11 -48.33 36.96 1.14
C TYR A 11 -46.92 37.52 1.37
N ALA A 12 -46.79 38.74 1.92
CA ALA A 12 -45.49 39.32 2.23
C ALA A 12 -44.83 38.75 3.51
N PHE A 13 -45.61 38.14 4.41
CA PHE A 13 -45.07 37.53 5.65
C PHE A 13 -44.77 36.03 5.53
N MET A 14 -45.28 35.37 4.48
CA MET A 14 -45.01 33.96 4.17
C MET A 14 -44.02 33.82 2.99
N ALA A 15 -43.35 34.91 2.63
CA ALA A 15 -42.18 34.92 1.75
C ALA A 15 -40.85 35.00 2.55
N LEU A 16 -40.92 34.99 3.89
CA LEU A 16 -39.80 34.62 4.75
C LEU A 16 -39.67 33.07 4.79
N MET A 17 -39.63 32.50 3.58
CA MET A 17 -38.96 31.25 3.29
C MET A 17 -37.68 31.20 4.14
N LEU A 18 -37.52 30.17 4.95
CA LEU A 18 -36.80 28.98 4.50
C LEU A 18 -35.38 29.30 3.97
N VAL A 19 -34.68 30.25 4.60
CA VAL A 19 -33.22 30.45 4.41
C VAL A 19 -32.40 29.73 5.51
N GLY A 20 -33.04 29.02 6.43
CA GLY A 20 -32.36 28.38 7.57
C GLY A 20 -31.91 26.93 7.41
N GLY A 21 -32.01 26.31 6.23
CA GLY A 21 -31.96 24.84 6.18
C GLY A 21 -31.46 24.21 4.89
N LEU A 22 -30.42 24.73 4.26
CA LEU A 22 -29.62 23.98 3.27
C LEU A 22 -28.15 24.39 3.39
N SER A 23 -27.50 23.98 4.48
CA SER A 23 -26.03 23.85 4.49
C SER A 23 -25.67 22.74 3.50
N ALA A 24 -25.46 23.19 2.27
CA ALA A 24 -25.01 22.41 1.15
C ALA A 24 -23.74 21.62 1.54
N CYS A 25 -23.86 20.29 1.52
CA CYS A 25 -22.76 19.38 1.19
C CYS A 25 -22.21 19.75 -0.20
N LYS A 26 -21.44 20.83 -0.30
CA LYS A 26 -20.76 21.23 -1.53
C LYS A 26 -19.57 22.16 -1.26
N SER A 27 -18.54 21.62 -0.63
CA SER A 27 -17.17 22.05 -0.88
C SER A 27 -16.30 20.81 -1.09
N LYS A 28 -16.15 20.49 -2.39
CA LYS A 28 -15.11 19.63 -2.92
C LYS A 28 -13.76 20.00 -2.30
N LYS A 29 -12.97 18.97 -1.97
CA LYS A 29 -11.51 19.00 -1.96
C LYS A 29 -10.88 20.17 -1.20
N LYS A 30 -10.95 20.15 0.13
CA LYS A 30 -9.68 20.26 0.86
C LYS A 30 -9.08 18.86 0.84
N ALA A 31 -8.30 18.57 -0.21
CA ALA A 31 -7.23 17.60 -0.04
C ALA A 31 -6.53 18.02 1.26
N ALA A 32 -6.37 17.09 2.20
CA ALA A 32 -5.60 17.35 3.41
C ALA A 32 -4.30 18.01 2.95
N GLU A 33 -4.14 19.31 3.25
CA GLU A 33 -2.83 19.93 3.21
C GLU A 33 -1.98 19.03 4.09
N ALA A 34 -0.99 18.37 3.50
CA ALA A 34 -0.04 17.56 4.23
C ALA A 34 0.43 18.41 5.41
N ALA A 35 0.16 17.93 6.63
CA ALA A 35 0.55 18.64 7.84
C ALA A 35 2.05 18.95 7.70
N LYS A 36 2.44 20.22 7.92
CA LYS A 36 3.85 20.59 7.86
C LYS A 36 4.62 19.65 8.80
N PRO A 37 5.73 19.04 8.34
CA PRO A 37 6.50 18.16 9.19
C PRO A 37 6.91 18.89 10.48
N PRO A 38 7.01 18.17 11.61
CA PRO A 38 7.53 18.72 12.87
C PRO A 38 8.82 19.52 12.65
N SER A 39 9.03 20.58 13.43
CA SER A 39 10.18 21.47 13.26
C SER A 39 11.49 20.67 13.32
N GLY A 40 12.29 20.73 12.25
CA GLY A 40 13.56 20.01 12.13
C GLY A 40 13.51 18.77 11.23
N GLU A 41 12.34 18.37 10.74
CA GLU A 41 12.18 17.25 9.81
C GLU A 41 12.06 17.75 8.35
N THR A 42 12.81 17.12 7.45
CA THR A 42 12.64 17.30 6.00
C THR A 42 12.00 16.05 5.43
N GLU A 43 10.88 16.20 4.73
CA GLU A 43 10.23 15.08 4.05
C GLU A 43 11.14 14.55 2.92
N VAL A 44 11.45 13.26 2.96
CA VAL A 44 12.22 12.58 1.91
C VAL A 44 11.27 11.78 1.03
N LYS A 45 11.07 12.23 -0.21
CA LYS A 45 10.28 11.48 -1.19
C LYS A 45 11.04 10.25 -1.65
N VAL A 46 10.56 9.07 -1.27
CA VAL A 46 11.15 7.78 -1.67
C VAL A 46 10.63 7.40 -3.07
N LEU A 47 11.55 7.10 -3.98
CA LEU A 47 11.21 6.64 -5.33
C LEU A 47 10.75 5.17 -5.30
N CYS A 48 9.92 4.78 -6.28
CA CYS A 48 9.32 3.44 -6.34
C CYS A 48 8.56 3.07 -5.05
N SER A 49 7.98 4.07 -4.37
CA SER A 49 7.19 3.91 -3.15
C SER A 49 5.91 4.75 -3.24
N GLY A 50 4.86 4.26 -2.61
CA GLY A 50 3.52 4.81 -2.71
C GLY A 50 2.44 3.73 -2.82
N PRO A 51 1.15 4.12 -2.76
CA PRO A 51 0.02 3.19 -2.82
C PRO A 51 0.02 2.27 -4.04
N GLU A 52 0.59 2.71 -5.16
CA GLU A 52 0.71 1.92 -6.39
C GLU A 52 1.71 0.76 -6.28
N PHE A 53 2.59 0.79 -5.28
CA PHE A 53 3.59 -0.25 -5.00
C PHE A 53 3.24 -1.10 -3.78
N PHE A 54 2.06 -0.90 -3.18
CA PHE A 54 1.61 -1.70 -2.05
C PHE A 54 1.06 -3.04 -2.52
N THR A 55 1.24 -4.05 -1.67
CA THR A 55 0.62 -5.37 -1.83
C THR A 55 -0.90 -5.20 -1.92
N ASP A 56 -1.50 -5.93 -2.84
CA ASP A 56 -2.95 -6.03 -3.02
C ASP A 56 -3.38 -7.49 -2.97
N GLU A 57 -4.68 -7.74 -3.12
CA GLU A 57 -5.27 -9.10 -3.06
C GLU A 57 -4.68 -10.06 -4.10
N LYS A 58 -4.11 -9.54 -5.20
CA LYS A 58 -3.61 -10.34 -6.32
C LYS A 58 -2.11 -10.45 -6.35
N ASN A 59 -1.39 -9.47 -5.81
CA ASN A 59 0.05 -9.39 -5.94
C ASN A 59 0.71 -8.97 -4.63
N PHE A 60 1.73 -9.74 -4.24
CA PHE A 60 2.71 -9.32 -3.26
C PHE A 60 3.64 -8.31 -3.91
N ARG A 61 3.84 -7.16 -3.26
CA ARG A 61 4.78 -6.14 -3.71
C ARG A 61 5.73 -5.77 -2.58
N ALA A 62 6.96 -5.51 -2.95
CA ALA A 62 7.97 -4.99 -2.03
C ALA A 62 8.86 -4.00 -2.78
N ASN A 63 9.31 -2.98 -2.07
CA ASN A 63 10.22 -1.98 -2.59
C ASN A 63 11.40 -1.79 -1.65
N ASN A 64 12.57 -1.56 -2.22
CA ASN A 64 13.75 -1.23 -1.44
C ASN A 64 14.78 -0.51 -2.32
N LEU A 65 15.88 -0.11 -1.72
CA LEU A 65 16.98 0.57 -2.38
C LEU A 65 18.32 -0.07 -2.05
N GLY A 66 19.33 0.27 -2.85
CA GLY A 66 20.71 -0.14 -2.65
C GLY A 66 21.67 0.93 -3.14
N GLU A 67 22.71 1.21 -2.36
CA GLU A 67 23.75 2.18 -2.70
C GLU A 67 25.12 1.49 -2.88
N SER A 68 25.84 1.87 -3.93
CA SER A 68 27.19 1.40 -4.23
C SER A 68 27.91 2.35 -5.19
N MET A 69 29.24 2.31 -5.19
CA MET A 69 30.07 2.99 -6.19
C MET A 69 29.88 2.44 -7.61
N ASP A 70 29.38 1.20 -7.74
CA ASP A 70 29.09 0.54 -9.01
C ASP A 70 27.56 0.41 -9.23
N GLN A 71 27.10 0.73 -10.44
CA GLN A 71 25.67 0.73 -10.79
C GLN A 71 25.05 -0.67 -10.70
N ALA A 72 25.76 -1.69 -11.18
CA ALA A 72 25.26 -3.07 -11.18
C ALA A 72 25.13 -3.60 -9.75
N THR A 73 26.10 -3.26 -8.90
CA THR A 73 26.12 -3.61 -7.48
C THR A 73 25.01 -2.89 -6.72
N ALA A 74 24.79 -1.59 -6.98
CA ALA A 74 23.68 -0.84 -6.39
C ALA A 74 22.32 -1.48 -6.73
N LYS A 75 22.13 -1.85 -8.00
CA LYS A 75 20.93 -2.58 -8.46
C LYS A 75 20.78 -3.95 -7.80
N LYS A 76 21.86 -4.73 -7.74
CA LYS A 76 21.85 -6.07 -7.10
C LYS A 76 21.48 -5.97 -5.62
N LYS A 77 22.02 -4.98 -4.90
CA LYS A 77 21.65 -4.70 -3.50
C LYS A 77 20.17 -4.35 -3.37
N ALA A 78 19.68 -3.42 -4.19
CA ALA A 78 18.28 -2.99 -4.14
C ALA A 78 17.31 -4.17 -4.38
N LEU A 79 17.58 -5.00 -5.39
CA LEU A 79 16.81 -6.21 -5.67
C LEU A 79 16.90 -7.23 -4.55
N SER A 80 18.08 -7.46 -3.98
CA SER A 80 18.27 -8.38 -2.85
C SER A 80 17.45 -7.95 -1.63
N ASN A 81 17.48 -6.66 -1.31
CA ASN A 81 16.75 -6.12 -0.17
C ASN A 81 15.23 -6.20 -0.40
N ALA A 82 14.74 -5.82 -1.58
CA ALA A 82 13.32 -5.89 -1.90
C ALA A 82 12.79 -7.34 -1.88
N ARG A 83 13.62 -8.30 -2.33
CA ARG A 83 13.30 -9.74 -2.24
C ARG A 83 13.25 -10.23 -0.79
N ALA A 84 14.15 -9.77 0.07
CA ALA A 84 14.12 -10.11 1.50
C ALA A 84 12.86 -9.55 2.19
N ASP A 85 12.45 -8.33 1.86
CA ASP A 85 11.22 -7.75 2.40
C ASP A 85 9.97 -8.49 1.92
N MET A 86 9.93 -8.85 0.62
CA MET A 86 8.86 -9.67 0.06
C MET A 86 8.78 -11.04 0.74
N ALA A 87 9.92 -11.68 0.95
CA ALA A 87 10.02 -12.95 1.64
C ALA A 87 9.46 -12.88 3.07
N SER A 88 9.83 -11.82 3.80
CA SER A 88 9.33 -11.56 5.14
C SER A 88 7.81 -11.37 5.14
N ALA A 89 7.29 -10.55 4.22
CA ALA A 89 5.85 -10.28 4.12
C ALA A 89 5.03 -11.54 3.79
N ILE A 90 5.50 -12.37 2.85
CA ILE A 90 4.86 -13.64 2.50
C ILE A 90 4.87 -14.57 3.72
N ASN A 91 6.01 -14.71 4.41
CA ASN A 91 6.11 -15.55 5.61
C ASN A 91 5.14 -15.11 6.71
N THR A 92 5.02 -13.80 6.97
CA THR A 92 4.05 -13.29 7.95
C THR A 92 2.61 -13.61 7.55
N GLN A 93 2.27 -13.48 6.26
CA GLN A 93 0.93 -13.78 5.78
C GLN A 93 0.62 -15.28 5.88
N VAL A 94 1.58 -16.15 5.55
CA VAL A 94 1.44 -17.60 5.68
C VAL A 94 1.27 -18.00 7.15
N LYS A 95 2.11 -17.47 8.06
CA LYS A 95 1.96 -17.67 9.51
C LYS A 95 0.58 -17.25 10.00
N ALA A 96 0.10 -16.08 9.60
CA ALA A 96 -1.24 -15.62 9.99
C ALA A 96 -2.35 -16.58 9.52
N VAL A 97 -2.24 -17.15 8.33
CA VAL A 97 -3.20 -18.15 7.83
C VAL A 97 -3.12 -19.45 8.65
N ILE A 98 -1.92 -19.91 8.96
CA ILE A 98 -1.70 -21.11 9.79
C ILE A 98 -2.25 -20.90 11.20
N ASP A 99 -1.94 -19.78 11.85
CA ASP A 99 -2.39 -19.46 13.20
C ASP A 99 -3.93 -19.39 13.26
N ASN A 100 -4.57 -18.80 12.25
CA ASN A 100 -6.02 -18.80 12.15
C ASN A 100 -6.58 -20.22 11.97
N TYR A 101 -5.95 -21.05 11.13
CA TYR A 101 -6.37 -22.43 10.92
C TYR A 101 -6.22 -23.28 12.19
N VAL A 102 -5.07 -23.20 12.85
CA VAL A 102 -4.70 -23.93 14.08
C VAL A 102 -5.48 -23.46 15.31
N ASN A 103 -5.85 -22.18 15.41
CA ASN A 103 -6.74 -21.71 16.47
C ASN A 103 -8.19 -22.12 16.25
N SER A 104 -8.64 -22.20 14.99
CA SER A 104 -10.00 -22.67 14.65
C SER A 104 -10.20 -24.18 14.81
N ARG A 105 -9.12 -24.95 14.88
CA ARG A 105 -9.13 -26.42 14.99
C ARG A 105 -8.46 -26.83 16.30
N GLU A 106 -9.16 -27.53 17.19
CA GLU A 106 -8.51 -28.21 18.32
C GLU A 106 -7.69 -29.41 17.82
N MET A 107 -6.55 -29.16 17.21
CA MET A 107 -5.59 -30.19 16.81
C MET A 107 -4.63 -30.45 17.97
N ASN A 108 -4.30 -31.72 18.24
CA ASN A 108 -3.31 -32.11 19.26
C ASN A 108 -1.84 -31.89 18.80
N ASN A 109 -1.58 -31.67 17.50
CA ASN A 109 -0.24 -31.50 16.92
C ASN A 109 -0.01 -30.09 16.33
N LYS A 110 -0.44 -29.03 17.04
CA LYS A 110 -0.37 -27.63 16.56
C LYS A 110 1.05 -27.21 16.14
N GLU A 111 2.04 -27.53 16.97
CA GLU A 111 3.45 -27.13 16.76
C GLU A 111 4.08 -27.83 15.54
N GLU A 112 3.92 -29.16 15.41
CA GLU A 112 4.51 -29.93 14.30
C GLU A 112 3.98 -29.45 12.92
N VAL A 113 2.68 -29.10 12.87
CA VAL A 113 2.07 -28.57 11.64
C VAL A 113 2.61 -27.17 11.35
N ALA A 114 2.62 -26.27 12.33
CA ALA A 114 3.12 -24.91 12.12
C ALA A 114 4.59 -24.90 11.63
N GLU A 115 5.46 -25.69 12.26
CA GLU A 115 6.88 -25.76 11.90
C GLU A 115 7.13 -26.29 10.47
N ARG A 116 6.36 -27.31 10.05
CA ARG A 116 6.46 -27.84 8.68
C ARG A 116 6.02 -26.80 7.65
N TYR A 117 4.91 -26.11 7.88
CA TYR A 117 4.43 -25.08 6.96
C TYR A 117 5.35 -23.85 6.93
N GLU A 118 5.93 -23.43 8.06
CA GLU A 118 6.94 -22.36 8.09
C GLU A 118 8.20 -22.73 7.30
N SER A 119 8.64 -23.98 7.42
CA SER A 119 9.82 -24.48 6.68
C SER A 119 9.55 -24.54 5.17
N LEU A 120 8.40 -25.07 4.78
CA LEU A 120 7.92 -25.08 3.38
C LEU A 120 7.79 -23.67 2.83
N ALA A 121 7.26 -22.73 3.61
CA ALA A 121 7.09 -21.35 3.16
C ALA A 121 8.43 -20.66 2.89
N ARG A 122 9.43 -20.88 3.74
CA ARG A 122 10.78 -20.37 3.52
C ARG A 122 11.41 -20.94 2.25
N GLU A 123 11.27 -22.24 2.02
CA GLU A 123 11.84 -22.91 0.86
C GLU A 123 11.18 -22.47 -0.46
N VAL A 124 9.85 -22.35 -0.49
CA VAL A 124 9.10 -21.85 -1.65
C VAL A 124 9.44 -20.39 -1.95
N VAL A 125 9.56 -19.56 -0.91
CA VAL A 125 9.94 -18.16 -1.06
C VAL A 125 11.34 -18.05 -1.66
N ASP A 126 12.34 -18.78 -1.14
CA ASP A 126 13.71 -18.68 -1.64
C ASP A 126 13.83 -19.17 -3.11
N GLN A 127 13.08 -20.22 -3.48
CA GLN A 127 13.06 -20.76 -4.84
C GLN A 127 12.32 -19.87 -5.84
N LYS A 128 11.22 -19.20 -5.45
CA LYS A 128 10.29 -18.50 -6.38
C LYS A 128 10.49 -16.99 -6.46
N LEU A 129 11.44 -16.41 -5.74
CA LEU A 129 11.89 -15.03 -6.00
C LEU A 129 12.45 -14.83 -7.42
N THR A 130 12.67 -15.92 -8.18
CA THR A 130 12.94 -15.91 -9.63
C THR A 130 11.75 -15.48 -10.49
N GLY A 131 10.50 -15.69 -10.04
CA GLY A 131 9.27 -15.27 -10.73
C GLY A 131 8.86 -13.81 -10.48
N THR A 132 9.68 -13.06 -9.72
CA THR A 132 9.39 -11.66 -9.41
C THR A 132 9.57 -10.77 -10.63
N ARG A 133 8.59 -9.91 -10.91
CA ARG A 133 8.63 -8.89 -11.96
C ARG A 133 9.03 -7.55 -11.36
N THR A 134 9.98 -6.85 -11.98
CA THR A 134 10.30 -5.47 -11.58
C THR A 134 9.25 -4.52 -12.17
N ILE A 135 8.55 -3.79 -11.32
CA ILE A 135 7.49 -2.83 -11.72
C ILE A 135 7.96 -1.38 -11.65
N CYS A 136 9.05 -1.09 -10.93
CA CYS A 136 9.72 0.20 -10.94
C CYS A 136 11.22 0.01 -10.70
N GLU A 137 12.03 0.76 -11.45
CA GLU A 137 13.48 0.85 -11.27
C GLU A 137 13.91 2.28 -11.54
N LYS A 138 14.61 2.90 -10.58
CA LYS A 138 15.17 4.26 -10.71
C LYS A 138 16.61 4.27 -10.21
N MET A 139 17.54 4.60 -11.10
CA MET A 139 18.95 4.77 -10.77
C MET A 139 19.25 6.25 -10.59
N MET A 140 19.80 6.60 -9.43
CA MET A 140 20.20 7.96 -9.06
C MET A 140 21.69 8.01 -8.80
N LYS A 141 22.34 9.13 -9.08
CA LYS A 141 23.70 9.42 -8.62
C LYS A 141 23.62 10.36 -7.42
N VAL A 142 24.27 9.99 -6.33
CA VAL A 142 24.36 10.80 -5.11
C VAL A 142 25.49 11.80 -5.30
N GLU A 143 25.17 13.08 -5.45
CA GLU A 143 26.18 14.12 -5.75
C GLU A 143 27.24 14.25 -4.65
N ALA A 144 26.84 14.10 -3.39
CA ALA A 144 27.75 14.23 -2.25
C ALA A 144 28.80 13.11 -2.14
N SER A 145 28.43 11.87 -2.46
CA SER A 145 29.32 10.71 -2.35
C SER A 145 29.86 10.20 -3.69
N GLY A 146 29.26 10.62 -4.81
CA GLY A 146 29.53 10.08 -6.14
C GLY A 146 28.95 8.68 -6.39
N ASN A 147 28.35 8.05 -5.37
CA ASN A 147 27.78 6.71 -5.45
C ASN A 147 26.50 6.67 -6.30
N TYR A 148 26.15 5.47 -6.76
CA TYR A 148 24.86 5.17 -7.35
C TYR A 148 23.91 4.60 -6.31
N LYS A 149 22.69 5.11 -6.31
CA LYS A 149 21.57 4.66 -5.49
C LYS A 149 20.46 4.17 -6.41
N CYS A 150 20.15 2.88 -6.33
CA CYS A 150 19.07 2.27 -7.09
C CYS A 150 17.86 2.09 -6.18
N TYR A 151 16.68 2.48 -6.65
CA TYR A 151 15.37 2.22 -6.04
C TYR A 151 14.64 1.22 -6.92
N VAL A 152 14.07 0.18 -6.32
CA VAL A 152 13.30 -0.83 -7.05
C VAL A 152 11.99 -1.13 -6.33
N ALA A 153 10.97 -1.48 -7.12
CA ALA A 153 9.78 -2.17 -6.64
C ALA A 153 9.58 -3.44 -7.47
N ILE A 154 9.32 -4.54 -6.79
CA ILE A 154 9.09 -5.86 -7.37
C ILE A 154 7.69 -6.35 -7.02
N GLU A 155 7.16 -7.20 -7.89
CA GLU A 155 5.82 -7.78 -7.80
C GLU A 155 5.89 -9.29 -8.01
N LEU A 156 5.14 -10.04 -7.20
CA LEU A 156 4.89 -11.46 -7.38
C LEU A 156 3.38 -11.70 -7.33
N SER A 157 2.85 -12.37 -8.35
CA SER A 157 1.45 -12.80 -8.39
C SER A 157 1.20 -13.83 -7.29
N ALA A 158 0.16 -13.62 -6.49
CA ALA A 158 -0.27 -14.58 -5.49
C ALA A 158 -0.69 -15.92 -6.12
N GLN A 159 -1.23 -15.89 -7.34
CA GLN A 159 -1.56 -17.11 -8.08
C GLN A 159 -0.32 -17.88 -8.51
N ASP A 160 0.73 -17.18 -8.96
CA ASP A 160 1.99 -17.81 -9.38
C ASP A 160 2.68 -18.44 -8.16
N LEU A 161 2.57 -17.78 -7.01
CA LEU A 161 3.02 -18.31 -5.73
C LEU A 161 2.23 -19.56 -5.32
N LEU A 162 0.88 -19.53 -5.40
CA LEU A 162 0.02 -20.67 -5.03
C LEU A 162 0.16 -21.86 -5.98
N ALA A 163 0.30 -21.63 -7.28
CA ALA A 163 0.55 -22.68 -8.26
C ALA A 163 1.84 -23.44 -7.92
N ALA A 164 2.86 -22.73 -7.41
CA ALA A 164 4.11 -23.32 -6.97
C ALA A 164 4.01 -24.17 -5.69
N TYR A 165 2.97 -24.02 -4.88
CA TYR A 165 2.74 -24.90 -3.72
C TYR A 165 2.02 -26.21 -4.08
N ASN A 166 1.41 -26.29 -5.27
CA ASN A 166 0.56 -27.40 -5.70
C ASN A 166 1.24 -28.33 -6.73
N GLU A 167 2.50 -28.09 -7.08
CA GLU A 167 3.37 -29.04 -7.81
C GLU A 167 4.15 -29.91 -6.82
#